data_AF-A0A7Z7P900-F1
#
_entry.id   AF-A0A7Z7P900-F1
#
_cell.length_a   1.000
_cell.length_b   1.000
_cell.length_c   1.000
_cell.angle_alpha   90.00
_cell.angle_beta   90.00
_cell.angle_gamma   90.00
#
_symmetry.space_group_name_H-M   'P 1'
#
loop_
_entity.id
_entity.type
_entity.pdbx_description
1 polymer ?
#
loop_
_entity_poly.entity_id
_entity_poly.type
_entity_poly.pdbx_seq_one_letter_code
_entity_poly.pdbx_strand_id
1 'polypeptide(L)'
;MTTVDPQPPRPPRLAVVGVIVALVLALSGCTQIPQSSEVRSADPVDGATADADAPQFHPPGPAESDTAEEAIRGFLLAGTSPQDDYAVAREFLDGPAATQWTPGQRTLVYSAEPRITRGDGAGD
;
A
#
# COMPACT_ATOMS: atom_id res chain seq x y z
N MET A 1 -75.27 -11.35 -4.22
CA MET A 1 -74.55 -10.07 -4.26
C MET A 1 -73.09 -10.38 -4.51
N THR A 2 -72.71 -10.46 -5.78
CA THR A 2 -71.35 -10.83 -6.18
C THR A 2 -70.59 -9.53 -6.40
N THR A 3 -69.68 -9.22 -5.48
CA THR A 3 -68.80 -8.06 -5.55
C THR A 3 -67.84 -8.27 -6.72
N VAL A 4 -67.93 -7.42 -7.75
CA VAL A 4 -66.97 -7.36 -8.86
C VAL A 4 -65.70 -6.70 -8.33
N ASP A 5 -64.60 -7.44 -8.33
CA ASP A 5 -63.27 -6.94 -7.98
C ASP A 5 -62.68 -6.17 -9.19
N PRO A 6 -62.17 -4.94 -9.02
CA PRO A 6 -61.54 -4.19 -10.11
C PRO A 6 -60.12 -4.69 -10.37
N GLN A 7 -59.92 -5.42 -11.49
CA GLN A 7 -58.59 -5.77 -11.98
C GLN A 7 -57.78 -4.49 -12.28
N PRO A 8 -56.57 -4.32 -11.71
CA PRO A 8 -55.73 -3.17 -12.01
C PRO A 8 -55.25 -3.20 -13.46
N PRO A 9 -55.09 -2.04 -14.11
CA PRO A 9 -54.64 -1.97 -15.49
C PRO A 9 -53.24 -2.57 -15.60
N ARG A 10 -53.08 -3.58 -16.47
CA ARG A 10 -51.77 -4.16 -16.77
C ARG A 10 -50.92 -3.05 -17.40
N PRO A 11 -49.78 -2.68 -16.81
CA PRO A 11 -48.94 -1.64 -17.40
C PRO A 11 -48.49 -2.11 -18.79
N PRO A 12 -48.42 -1.20 -19.78
CA PRO A 12 -47.92 -1.57 -21.09
C PRO A 12 -46.51 -2.14 -20.92
N ARG A 13 -46.18 -3.21 -21.64
CA ARG A 13 -44.85 -3.87 -21.54
C ARG A 13 -43.68 -2.86 -21.66
N LEU A 14 -43.91 -1.77 -22.39
CA LEU A 14 -43.00 -0.62 -22.53
C LEU A 14 -42.71 0.11 -21.21
N ALA A 15 -43.68 0.25 -20.31
CA ALA A 15 -43.47 0.90 -19.01
C ALA A 15 -42.59 0.06 -18.07
N VAL A 16 -42.76 -1.27 -18.09
CA VAL A 16 -41.90 -2.19 -17.32
C VAL A 16 -40.46 -2.14 -17.83
N VAL A 17 -40.27 -2.14 -19.15
CA VAL A 17 -38.94 -2.00 -19.77
C VAL A 17 -38.30 -0.66 -19.38
N GLY A 18 -39.06 0.44 -19.40
CA GLY A 18 -38.56 1.76 -18.98
C GLY A 18 -38.07 1.79 -17.54
N VAL A 19 -38.82 1.19 -16.61
CA VAL A 19 -38.43 1.12 -15.18
C VAL A 19 -37.17 0.27 -14.99
N ILE A 20 -37.05 -0.87 -15.67
CA ILE A 20 -35.86 -1.72 -15.59
C ILE A 20 -34.62 -0.99 -16.12
N VAL A 21 -34.73 -0.30 -17.26
CA VAL A 21 -33.62 0.47 -17.82
C VAL A 21 -33.19 1.61 -16.88
N ALA A 22 -34.15 2.33 -16.28
CA ALA A 22 -33.86 3.38 -15.32
C ALA A 22 -33.13 2.84 -14.07
N LEU A 23 -33.53 1.68 -13.56
CA LEU A 23 -32.86 0.99 -12.45
C LEU A 23 -31.42 0.59 -12.81
N VAL A 24 -31.20 -0.04 -13.96
CA VAL A 24 -29.85 -0.44 -14.39
C VAL A 24 -28.92 0.77 -14.51
N LEU A 25 -29.39 1.87 -15.08
CA LEU A 25 -28.63 3.12 -15.20
C LEU A 25 -28.32 3.76 -13.84
N ALA A 26 -29.27 3.69 -12.90
CA ALA A 26 -29.07 4.19 -11.54
C ALA A 26 -28.04 3.35 -10.74
N LEU A 27 -27.97 2.04 -10.98
CA LEU A 27 -27.03 1.13 -10.31
C LEU A 27 -25.64 1.10 -10.98
N SER A 28 -25.50 1.51 -12.24
CA SER A 28 -24.21 1.51 -12.95
C SER A 28 -23.29 2.69 -12.61
N GLY A 29 -23.63 3.50 -11.60
CA GLY A 29 -22.90 4.70 -11.21
C GLY A 29 -21.77 4.51 -10.19
N CYS A 30 -21.35 3.29 -9.87
CA CYS A 30 -20.22 3.07 -8.97
C CYS A 30 -18.92 3.57 -9.64
N THR A 31 -18.39 4.71 -9.20
CA THR A 31 -17.10 5.23 -9.67
C THR A 31 -15.99 4.27 -9.25
N GLN A 32 -15.55 3.45 -10.20
CA GLN A 32 -14.40 2.57 -9.99
C GLN A 32 -13.13 3.40 -10.11
N ILE A 33 -12.34 3.46 -9.03
CA ILE A 33 -10.98 4.03 -9.08
C ILE A 33 -10.20 3.21 -10.11
N PRO A 34 -9.60 3.83 -11.15
CA PRO A 34 -8.78 3.09 -12.10
C PRO A 34 -7.62 2.44 -11.36
N GLN A 35 -7.60 1.11 -11.34
CA GLN A 35 -6.56 0.33 -10.65
C GLN A 35 -5.25 0.30 -11.43
N SER A 36 -5.23 0.87 -12.64
CA SER A 36 -4.06 1.00 -13.48
C SER A 36 -4.08 2.37 -14.16
N SER A 37 -2.99 3.12 -14.01
CA SER A 37 -2.65 4.22 -14.89
C SER A 37 -1.33 3.90 -15.58
N GLU A 38 -1.02 4.60 -16.66
CA GLU A 38 0.35 4.67 -17.15
C GLU A 38 1.28 5.22 -16.05
N VAL A 39 2.48 4.65 -15.93
CA VAL A 39 3.53 5.19 -15.05
C VAL A 39 4.08 6.44 -15.72
N ARG A 40 4.06 7.57 -15.01
CA ARG A 40 4.65 8.83 -15.48
C ARG A 40 5.88 9.16 -14.64
N SER A 41 6.97 9.53 -15.28
CA SER A 41 8.13 10.12 -14.61
C SER A 41 7.82 11.58 -14.28
N ALA A 42 8.06 11.97 -13.04
CA ALA A 42 8.15 13.38 -12.66
C ALA A 42 9.62 13.82 -12.80
N ASP A 43 9.83 15.11 -13.03
CA ASP A 43 11.17 15.69 -12.90
C ASP A 43 11.65 15.49 -11.44
N PRO A 44 12.96 15.21 -11.23
CA PRO A 44 13.51 15.17 -9.88
C PRO A 44 13.16 16.48 -9.18
N VAL A 45 12.54 16.39 -8.00
CA VAL A 45 12.44 17.55 -7.13
C VAL A 45 13.88 17.83 -6.68
N ASP A 46 14.47 18.91 -7.17
CA ASP A 46 15.80 19.32 -6.72
C ASP A 46 15.74 19.47 -5.20
N GLY A 47 16.53 18.67 -4.47
CA GLY A 47 16.59 18.70 -3.00
C GLY A 47 16.94 20.08 -2.43
N ALA A 48 17.38 21.02 -3.28
CA ALA A 48 17.57 22.42 -2.95
C ALA A 48 16.26 23.20 -2.65
N THR A 49 15.10 22.67 -3.03
CA THR A 49 13.79 23.24 -2.67
C THR A 49 13.07 22.48 -1.56
N ALA A 50 13.68 21.41 -1.02
CA ALA A 50 13.20 20.82 0.23
C ALA A 50 13.50 21.83 1.33
N ASP A 51 12.45 22.36 1.95
CA ASP A 51 12.55 23.24 3.11
C ASP A 51 13.50 22.60 4.12
N ALA A 52 14.56 23.30 4.54
CA ALA A 52 15.55 22.75 5.47
C ALA A 52 14.90 22.37 6.82
N ASP A 53 13.71 22.92 7.10
CA ASP A 53 12.88 22.64 8.26
C ASP A 53 11.77 21.60 7.99
N ALA A 54 11.78 20.91 6.84
CA ALA A 54 10.84 19.82 6.59
C ALA A 54 11.03 18.72 7.66
N PRO A 55 9.95 18.22 8.30
CA PRO A 55 10.05 17.18 9.30
C PRO A 55 10.78 15.94 8.75
N GLN A 56 11.95 15.65 9.30
CA GLN A 56 12.73 14.48 8.94
C GLN A 56 12.24 13.26 9.72
N PHE A 57 12.09 12.14 9.03
CA PHE A 57 11.72 10.88 9.68
C PHE A 57 12.98 10.22 10.28
N HIS A 58 13.01 10.13 11.60
CA HIS A 58 14.06 9.44 12.37
C HIS A 58 13.46 8.17 12.99
N PRO A 59 13.72 7.00 12.38
CA PRO A 59 13.26 5.73 12.94
C PRO A 59 13.98 5.43 14.27
N PRO A 60 13.35 4.67 15.18
CA PRO A 60 14.03 4.21 16.39
C PRO A 60 15.11 3.17 16.04
N GLY A 61 16.22 3.20 16.80
CA GLY A 61 17.25 2.17 16.77
C GLY A 61 16.83 0.85 17.46
N PRO A 62 17.68 -0.19 17.43
CA PRO A 62 17.39 -1.48 18.05
C PRO A 62 17.26 -1.37 19.57
N ALA A 63 16.31 -2.09 20.16
CA ALA A 63 16.23 -2.25 21.61
C ALA A 63 16.87 -3.57 22.06
N GLU A 64 17.49 -3.58 23.24
CA GLU A 64 18.11 -4.80 23.80
C GLU A 64 17.11 -5.95 24.02
N SER A 65 15.83 -5.62 24.17
CA SER A 65 14.75 -6.59 24.34
C SER A 65 14.11 -7.06 23.03
N ASP A 66 14.55 -6.55 21.88
CA ASP A 66 13.96 -6.91 20.59
C ASP A 66 14.16 -8.40 20.28
N THR A 67 13.09 -9.06 19.85
CA THR A 67 13.18 -10.37 19.22
C THR A 67 13.90 -10.28 17.87
N ALA A 68 14.41 -11.39 17.35
CA ALA A 68 15.06 -11.42 16.04
C ALA A 68 14.13 -10.90 14.92
N GLU A 69 12.85 -11.25 14.99
CA GLU A 69 11.85 -10.77 14.05
C GLU A 69 11.61 -9.25 14.18
N GLU A 70 11.65 -8.68 15.39
CA GLU A 70 11.55 -7.24 15.62
C GLU A 70 12.78 -6.49 15.12
N ALA A 71 13.99 -7.01 15.37
CA ALA A 71 15.23 -6.43 14.86
C ALA A 71 15.25 -6.39 13.32
N ILE A 72 14.79 -7.45 12.64
CA ILE A 72 14.68 -7.48 11.17
C ILE A 72 13.67 -6.42 10.67
N ARG A 73 12.51 -6.28 11.32
CA ARG A 73 11.53 -5.25 10.96
C ARG A 73 12.10 -3.84 11.19
N GLY A 74 12.81 -3.64 12.29
CA GLY A 74 13.50 -2.39 12.62
C GLY A 74 14.53 -2.01 11.57
N PHE A 75 15.37 -2.95 11.14
CA PHE A 75 16.31 -2.73 10.04
C PHE A 75 15.61 -2.34 8.73
N LEU A 76 14.53 -3.03 8.36
CA LEU A 76 13.76 -2.71 7.15
C LEU A 76 13.10 -1.32 7.21
N LEU A 77 12.59 -0.93 8.39
CA LEU A 77 12.03 0.39 8.63
C LEU A 77 13.12 1.47 8.61
N ALA A 78 14.24 1.23 9.28
CA ALA A 78 15.36 2.15 9.31
C ALA A 78 15.97 2.36 7.91
N GLY A 79 15.92 1.34 7.06
CA GLY A 79 16.30 1.39 5.66
C GLY A 79 15.47 2.35 4.78
N THR A 80 14.36 2.92 5.28
CA THR A 80 13.61 3.96 4.54
C THR A 80 14.13 5.37 4.82
N SER A 81 15.05 5.55 5.78
CA SER A 81 15.65 6.83 6.11
C SER A 81 17.11 6.89 5.64
N PRO A 82 17.41 7.57 4.52
CA PRO A 82 18.77 7.63 3.96
C PRO A 82 19.71 8.58 4.72
N GLN A 83 19.23 9.20 5.80
CA GLN A 83 19.95 10.23 6.53
C GLN A 83 21.23 9.70 7.16
N ASP A 84 22.25 10.56 7.16
CA ASP A 84 23.60 10.26 7.68
C ASP A 84 24.17 8.93 7.15
N ASP A 85 23.91 8.64 5.87
CA ASP A 85 24.19 7.34 5.26
C ASP A 85 23.54 6.22 6.10
N TYR A 86 22.21 6.20 6.17
CA TYR A 86 21.43 5.14 6.82
C TYR A 86 21.95 4.77 8.23
N ALA A 87 22.37 5.76 9.03
CA ALA A 87 23.08 5.53 10.29
C ALA A 87 22.30 4.61 11.24
N VAL A 88 20.99 4.86 11.41
CA VAL A 88 20.12 4.05 12.27
C VAL A 88 20.00 2.60 11.76
N ALA A 89 19.94 2.38 10.45
CA ALA A 89 19.85 1.02 9.91
C ALA A 89 21.13 0.22 10.19
N ARG A 90 22.29 0.89 10.23
CA ARG A 90 23.57 0.26 10.57
C ARG A 90 23.62 -0.19 12.04
N GLU A 91 22.88 0.45 12.94
CA GLU A 91 22.82 0.05 14.35
C GLU A 91 22.21 -1.36 14.53
N PHE A 92 21.35 -1.81 13.62
CA PHE A 92 20.79 -3.17 13.62
C PHE A 92 21.76 -4.24 13.10
N LEU A 93 22.91 -3.85 12.55
CA LEU A 93 23.91 -4.76 12.00
C LEU A 93 25.01 -5.00 13.03
N ASP A 94 25.48 -6.24 13.13
CA ASP A 94 26.56 -6.60 14.04
C ASP A 94 27.88 -6.89 13.28
N GLY A 95 28.99 -6.65 13.97
CA GLY A 95 30.33 -6.98 13.53
C GLY A 95 30.68 -6.41 12.15
N PRO A 96 31.31 -7.20 11.27
CA PRO A 96 31.73 -6.73 9.94
C PRO A 96 30.57 -6.33 9.02
N ALA A 97 29.32 -6.71 9.32
CA ALA A 97 28.17 -6.37 8.48
C ALA A 97 27.86 -4.87 8.55
N ALA A 98 28.00 -4.25 9.74
CA ALA A 98 27.72 -2.82 9.93
C ALA A 98 28.62 -1.90 9.08
N THR A 99 29.85 -2.33 8.80
CA THR A 99 30.84 -1.54 8.04
C THR A 99 30.88 -1.89 6.55
N GLN A 100 30.62 -3.15 6.18
CA GLN A 100 30.70 -3.59 4.78
C GLN A 100 29.37 -3.44 4.02
N TRP A 101 28.25 -3.36 4.74
CA TRP A 101 26.96 -3.15 4.11
C TRP A 101 26.93 -1.81 3.36
N THR A 102 26.56 -1.87 2.08
CA THR A 102 26.44 -0.71 1.18
C THR A 102 24.96 -0.55 0.77
N PRO A 103 24.20 0.40 1.35
CA PRO A 103 22.75 0.50 1.16
C PRO A 103 22.32 0.66 -0.30
N GLY A 104 23.10 1.42 -1.08
CA GLY A 104 22.83 1.68 -2.49
C GLY A 104 23.26 0.56 -3.46
N GLN A 105 23.84 -0.55 -2.97
CA GLN A 105 24.33 -1.62 -3.85
C GLN A 105 23.19 -2.34 -4.59
N ARG A 106 21.98 -2.37 -3.99
CA ARG A 106 20.78 -2.95 -4.61
C ARG A 106 19.53 -2.27 -4.07
N THR A 107 18.66 -1.80 -4.96
CA THR A 107 17.31 -1.35 -4.60
C THR A 107 16.33 -2.51 -4.72
N LEU A 108 15.56 -2.75 -3.68
CA LEU A 108 14.47 -3.74 -3.65
C LEU A 108 13.14 -3.02 -3.53
N VAL A 109 12.20 -3.35 -4.41
CA VAL A 109 10.83 -2.82 -4.38
C VAL A 109 9.88 -3.98 -4.10
N TYR A 110 9.11 -3.86 -3.02
CA TYR A 110 8.15 -4.88 -2.61
C TYR A 110 6.72 -4.45 -2.97
N SER A 111 5.90 -5.40 -3.40
CA SER A 111 4.48 -5.16 -3.67
C SER A 111 3.58 -5.28 -2.44
N ALA A 112 4.11 -5.78 -1.32
CA ALA A 112 3.43 -5.99 -0.04
C ALA A 112 4.47 -6.08 1.10
N GLU A 113 4.04 -5.97 2.36
CA GLU A 113 4.94 -6.16 3.50
C GLU A 113 5.68 -7.51 3.46
N PRO A 114 7.02 -7.51 3.71
CA PRO A 114 7.80 -8.74 3.79
C PRO A 114 7.31 -9.68 4.90
N ARG A 115 7.12 -10.95 4.55
CA ARG A 115 6.85 -12.01 5.54
C ARG A 115 8.17 -12.52 6.12
N ILE A 116 8.35 -12.32 7.42
CA ILE A 116 9.51 -12.87 8.15
C ILE A 116 9.14 -14.26 8.67
N THR A 117 9.84 -15.27 8.19
CA THR A 117 9.75 -16.65 8.66
C THR A 117 11.10 -17.04 9.26
N ARG A 118 11.08 -17.77 10.38
CA ARG A 118 12.30 -18.39 10.90
C ARG A 118 12.77 -19.42 9.87
N GLY A 119 14.01 -19.30 9.41
CA GLY A 119 14.65 -20.34 8.61
C GLY A 119 14.89 -21.55 9.48
N ASP A 120 14.10 -22.59 9.30
CA ASP A 120 14.50 -23.96 9.60
C ASP A 120 15.65 -24.30 8.65
N GLY A 121 16.84 -24.60 9.16
CA GLY A 121 18.09 -24.70 8.39
C GLY A 121 18.16 -25.82 7.33
N ALA A 122 17.03 -26.32 6.82
CA ALA A 122 16.93 -27.16 5.64
C ALA A 122 16.77 -26.27 4.40
N GLY A 123 17.85 -25.59 4.02
CA GLY A 123 17.93 -24.92 2.72
C GLY A 123 18.41 -25.91 1.66
N ASP A 124 17.54 -26.22 0.70
CA ASP A 124 17.92 -26.70 -0.63
C ASP A 124 18.53 -25.56 -1.47
#